data_AF-A0A3D0CX67-F1
#
_entry.id   AF-A0A3D0CX67-F1
#
_cell.length_a   1.000
_cell.length_b   1.000
_cell.length_c   1.000
_cell.angle_alpha   90.00
_cell.angle_beta   90.00
_cell.angle_gamma   90.00
#
_symmetry.space_group_name_H-M   'P 1'
#
loop_
_entity.id
_entity.type
_entity.pdbx_description
1 polymer ?
#
loop_
_entity_poly.entity_id
_entity_poly.type
_entity_poly.pdbx_seq_one_letter_code
_entity_poly.pdbx_strand_id
1 'polypeptide(L)' 'MSGEDWSVAYTQGWNPVSYITGRFGRERRNAWLKAMAVGKDLDVATATELGVSFDQLDWEWRGLL' A
#
# COMPACT_ATOMS: atom_id res chain seq x y z
N MET A 1 -16.04 17.65 -9.70
CA MET A 1 -15.90 16.41 -8.89
C MET A 1 -17.24 16.15 -8.23
N SER A 2 -17.94 15.11 -8.67
CA SER A 2 -19.24 14.74 -8.09
C SER A 2 -19.01 13.90 -6.81
N GLY A 3 -20.08 13.67 -6.03
CA GLY A 3 -20.02 12.82 -4.83
C GLY A 3 -19.63 11.36 -5.09
N GLU A 4 -19.70 10.87 -6.34
CA GLU A 4 -19.29 9.50 -6.70
C GLU A 4 -17.77 9.31 -6.66
N ASP A 5 -17.00 10.31 -7.10
CA ASP A 5 -15.53 10.25 -7.18
C ASP A 5 -14.89 10.00 -5.80
N TRP A 6 -15.50 10.52 -4.75
CA TRP A 6 -15.01 10.38 -3.37
C TRP A 6 -15.20 8.97 -2.80
N SER A 7 -16.27 8.26 -3.18
CA SER A 7 -16.49 6.88 -2.73
C SER A 7 -15.47 5.91 -3.34
N VAL A 8 -15.12 6.14 -4.61
CA VAL A 8 -14.09 5.37 -5.31
C VAL A 8 -12.72 5.66 -4.69
N ALA A 9 -12.36 6.94 -4.49
CA ALA A 9 -11.09 7.31 -3.86
C ALA A 9 -10.95 6.83 -2.39
N TYR A 10 -12.03 6.86 -1.61
CA TYR A 10 -12.04 6.39 -0.22
C TYR A 10 -11.92 4.85 -0.16
N THR A 11 -12.55 4.14 -1.09
CA THR A 11 -12.37 2.68 -1.25
C THR A 11 -10.97 2.34 -1.80
N GLN A 12 -10.38 3.21 -2.62
CA GLN A 12 -9.05 3.01 -3.23
C GLN A 12 -7.88 3.37 -2.29
N GLY A 13 -8.03 4.31 -1.35
CA GLY A 13 -6.98 4.71 -0.41
C GLY A 13 -6.97 3.95 0.91
N TRP A 14 -8.16 3.54 1.39
CA TRP A 14 -8.29 2.77 2.64
C TRP A 14 -7.98 1.29 2.46
N ASN A 15 -8.20 0.75 1.26
CA ASN A 15 -7.95 -0.66 0.95
C ASN A 15 -6.45 -1.05 0.97
N PRO A 16 -5.51 -0.35 0.30
CA PRO A 16 -4.11 -0.80 0.25
C PRO A 16 -3.44 -0.73 1.62
N VAL A 17 -3.68 0.32 2.42
CA VAL A 17 -3.12 0.41 3.78
C VAL A 17 -3.71 -0.66 4.70
N SER A 18 -5.00 -0.97 4.54
CA SER A 18 -5.65 -2.05 5.29
C SER A 18 -5.14 -3.43 4.87
N TYR A 19 -4.98 -3.69 3.56
CA TYR A 19 -4.39 -4.91 3.02
C TYR A 19 -2.96 -5.11 3.56
N ILE A 20 -2.12 -4.08 3.44
CA ILE A 20 -0.73 -4.12 3.90
C ILE A 20 -0.69 -4.34 5.42
N THR A 21 -1.57 -3.68 6.18
CA THR A 21 -1.66 -3.87 7.63
C THR A 21 -2.12 -5.29 7.99
N GLY A 22 -3.09 -5.87 7.27
CA GLY A 22 -3.58 -7.22 7.50
C GLY A 22 -2.56 -8.30 7.16
N ARG A 23 -1.83 -8.13 6.05
CA ARG A 23 -0.86 -9.12 5.57
C ARG A 23 0.50 -9.04 6.25
N PHE A 24 1.04 -7.82 6.39
CA PHE A 24 2.40 -7.62 6.88
C PHE A 24 2.45 -7.08 8.32
N GLY A 25 1.31 -6.68 8.86
CA GLY A 25 1.23 -6.09 10.19
C GLY A 25 1.54 -4.59 10.22
N ARG A 26 1.19 -3.97 11.36
CA ARG A 26 1.33 -2.52 11.57
C ARG A 26 2.78 -2.05 11.56
N GLU A 27 3.70 -2.83 12.11
CA GLU A 27 5.12 -2.47 12.22
C GLU A 27 5.77 -2.36 10.84
N ARG A 28 5.57 -3.36 9.99
CA ARG A 28 6.06 -3.41 8.61
C ARG A 28 5.47 -2.29 7.75
N ARG A 29 4.16 -2.05 7.87
CA ARG A 29 3.50 -0.91 7.20
C ARG A 29 4.09 0.43 7.62
N ASN A 30 4.36 0.62 8.91
CA ASN A 30 4.98 1.86 9.40
C ASN A 30 6.42 2.02 8.89
N ALA A 31 7.20 0.94 8.85
CA ALA A 31 8.56 0.95 8.30
C ALA A 31 8.55 1.30 6.80
N TRP A 32 7.63 0.70 6.03
CA TRP A 32 7.41 0.99 4.62
C TRP A 32 7.03 2.46 4.35
N LEU A 33 6.07 3.01 5.11
CA LEU A 33 5.70 4.42 5.01
C LEU A 33 6.86 5.36 5.38
N LYS A 34 7.62 5.02 6.42
CA LYS A 34 8.79 5.81 6.85
C LYS A 34 9.89 5.78 5.79
N ALA A 35 10.14 4.63 5.17
CA ALA A 35 11.11 4.47 4.09
C ALA A 35 10.78 5.39 2.89
N MET A 36 9.52 5.41 2.45
CA MET A 36 9.10 6.32 1.38
C MET A 36 9.16 7.79 1.80
N ALA A 37 8.79 8.12 3.05
CA ALA A 37 8.84 9.49 3.55
C ALA A 37 10.26 10.08 3.61
N VAL A 38 11.30 9.25 3.71
CA VAL A 38 12.71 9.68 3.64
C VAL A 38 13.28 9.67 2.21
N GLY A 39 12.43 9.48 1.20
CA GLY A 39 12.80 9.56 -0.21
C GLY A 39 13.34 8.25 -0.79
N LYS A 40 13.15 7.10 -0.13
CA LYS A 40 13.41 5.82 -0.81
C LYS A 40 12.39 5.62 -1.91
N ASP A 41 12.88 5.06 -3.01
CA ASP A 41 12.05 4.59 -4.11
C ASP A 41 11.02 3.54 -3.64
N LEU A 42 9.85 3.54 -4.27
CA LEU A 42 8.72 2.68 -3.91
C LEU A 42 9.02 1.19 -4.07
N ASP A 43 9.72 0.79 -5.14
CA ASP A 43 10.10 -0.60 -5.37
C ASP A 43 11.10 -1.05 -4.31
N VAL A 44 12.08 -0.20 -4.01
CA VAL A 44 13.10 -0.45 -3.00
C VAL A 44 12.49 -0.56 -1.60
N ALA A 45 11.59 0.36 -1.24
CA ALA A 45 10.90 0.34 0.05
C ALA A 45 10.02 -0.93 0.19
N THR A 46 9.32 -1.30 -0.87
CA THR A 46 8.43 -2.47 -0.89
C THR A 46 9.23 -3.78 -0.76
N ALA A 47 10.31 -3.92 -1.53
CA ALA A 47 11.19 -5.08 -1.43
C ALA A 47 11.87 -5.19 -0.05
N THR A 48 12.34 -4.07 0.50
CA THR A 48 13.07 -4.05 1.77
C THR A 48 12.14 -4.35 2.96
N GLU A 49 11.02 -3.64 3.03
CA GLU A 49 10.18 -3.64 4.24
C GLU A 49 9.08 -4.69 4.18
N LEU A 50 8.53 -4.99 2.99
CA LEU A 50 7.43 -5.94 2.82
C LEU A 50 7.87 -7.30 2.25
N GLY A 51 9.08 -7.39 1.69
CA GLY A 51 9.65 -8.66 1.20
C GLY A 51 9.05 -9.16 -0.12
N VAL A 52 8.33 -8.30 -0.85
CA VAL A 52 7.73 -8.56 -2.16
C VAL A 52 8.08 -7.42 -3.12
N SER A 53 7.95 -7.63 -4.44
CA SER A 53 8.03 -6.51 -5.39
C SER A 53 6.78 -5.64 -5.29
N PHE A 54 6.87 -4.39 -5.72
CA PHE A 54 5.68 -3.53 -5.80
C PHE A 54 4.66 -4.08 -6.80
N ASP A 55 5.09 -4.62 -7.94
CA ASP A 55 4.21 -5.28 -8.91
C ASP A 55 3.42 -6.44 -8.28
N GLN A 56 4.07 -7.26 -7.45
CA GLN A 56 3.40 -8.32 -6.72
C GLN A 56 2.40 -7.74 -5.71
N LEU A 57 2.80 -6.71 -4.97
CA LEU A 57 1.93 -6.04 -4.01
C LEU A 57 0.68 -5.45 -4.68
N ASP A 58 0.84 -4.77 -5.81
CA ASP A 58 -0.24 -4.17 -6.61
C ASP A 58 -1.19 -5.24 -7.16
N TRP A 59 -0.64 -6.33 -7.73
CA TRP A 59 -1.44 -7.44 -8.23
C TRP A 59 -2.23 -8.14 -7.13
N GLU A 60 -1.59 -8.49 -6.00
CA GLU A 60 -2.26 -9.17 -4.90
C GLU A 60 -3.35 -8.30 -4.25
N TRP A 61 -3.07 -7.00 -4.08
CA TRP A 61 -4.04 -6.05 -3.54
C TRP A 61 -5.25 -5.90 -4.46
N ARG A 62 -5.02 -5.70 -5.77
CA ARG A 62 -6.11 -5.55 -6.75
C ARG A 62 -6.94 -6.81 -6.95
N GLY A 63 -6.36 -7.99 -6.72
CA GLY A 63 -7.09 -9.26 -6.73
C GLY A 63 -8.11 -9.40 -5.59
N LEU A 64 -8.12 -8.49 -4.61
CA LEU A 64 -9.05 -8.46 -3.49
C LEU A 64 -10.12 -7.35 -3.61
N LEU A 65 -10.12 -6.59 -4.71
CA LEU A 65 -11.15 -5.61 -5.08
C LEU A 65 -12.30 -6.29 -5.84
#